data_AF-A0A8T5UXQ4-F1
#
_entry.id   AF-A0A8T5UXQ4-F1
#
_cell.length_a   1.000
_cell.length_b   1.000
_cell.length_c   1.000
_cell.angle_alpha   90.00
_cell.angle_beta   90.00
_cell.angle_gamma   90.00
#
_symmetry.space_group_name_H-M   'P 1'
#
loop_
_entity.id
_entity.type
_entity.pdbx_description
1 polymer ?
#
loop_
_entity_poly.entity_id
_entity_poly.type
_entity_poly.pdbx_seq_one_letter_code
_entity_poly.pdbx_strand_id
1 'polypeptide(L)'
;MSTQHPDNVNSPFFTKNAIIEGEDEIQEAYYAFSHLGCDEQMWDCEGKEVDSYVVKKLLTKYKSFFNEQILGKNLNLTLRGPNPSIEKAEAKILLEALESIPRSFDAAKLFYGDDIAPIFEVILPMTASSMELNNIYEYYSDFVIGKEKKVLNKNGITIGEWIGEFKPKKINVIP
;
A
#
# COMPACT_ATOMS: atom_id res chain seq x y z
N MET A 1 14.05 6.14 4.15
CA MET A 1 12.62 6.27 3.84
C MET A 1 12.34 7.68 3.35
N SER A 2 11.84 7.80 2.12
CA SER A 2 11.25 9.02 1.57
C SER A 2 9.75 9.09 1.93
N THR A 3 9.16 10.29 2.05
CA THR A 3 7.79 10.49 2.54
C THR A 3 7.06 11.57 1.74
N GLN A 4 5.73 11.64 1.84
CA GLN A 4 4.88 12.60 1.12
C GLN A 4 4.44 13.81 1.97
N HIS A 5 5.27 14.20 2.95
CA HIS A 5 4.98 15.37 3.77
C HIS A 5 4.97 16.66 2.92
N PRO A 6 3.99 17.56 3.12
CA PRO A 6 3.88 18.80 2.35
C PRO A 6 4.73 19.93 2.97
N ASP A 7 6.00 19.66 3.27
CA ASP A 7 6.92 20.62 3.90
C ASP A 7 7.87 21.32 2.90
N ASN A 8 7.74 21.01 1.60
CA ASN A 8 8.53 21.62 0.55
C ASN A 8 8.16 23.10 0.33
N VAL A 9 9.17 23.98 0.29
CA VAL A 9 8.97 25.41 -0.01
C VAL A 9 8.73 25.65 -1.51
N ASN A 10 9.44 24.92 -2.36
CA ASN A 10 9.34 25.00 -3.82
C ASN A 10 8.85 23.68 -4.39
N SER A 11 8.06 23.74 -5.46
CA SER A 11 7.68 22.57 -6.25
C SER A 11 8.92 21.84 -6.78
N PRO A 12 8.95 20.49 -6.70
CA PRO A 12 9.96 19.71 -7.40
C PRO A 12 9.89 19.94 -8.91
N PHE A 13 11.02 19.79 -9.59
CA PHE A 13 11.15 20.04 -11.04
C PHE A 13 10.24 19.14 -11.91
N PHE A 14 9.74 18.03 -11.35
CA PHE A 14 8.90 17.07 -12.04
C PHE A 14 7.39 17.32 -11.87
N THR A 15 6.98 18.29 -11.03
CA THR A 15 5.57 18.60 -10.82
C THR A 15 5.17 19.81 -11.66
N LYS A 16 3.90 19.85 -12.07
CA LYS A 16 3.36 21.01 -12.81
C LYS A 16 2.78 22.07 -11.87
N ASN A 17 2.36 21.66 -10.68
CA ASN A 17 1.66 22.48 -9.71
C ASN A 17 2.42 22.53 -8.37
N ALA A 18 1.97 23.45 -7.50
CA ALA A 18 2.42 23.55 -6.10
C ALA A 18 2.03 22.33 -5.27
N ILE A 19 0.88 21.73 -5.59
CA ILE A 19 0.35 20.53 -4.93
C ILE A 19 0.82 19.31 -5.72
N ILE A 20 1.43 18.36 -5.00
CA ILE A 20 1.85 17.06 -5.53
C ILE A 20 0.70 16.08 -5.29
N GLU A 21 0.09 15.58 -6.36
CA GLU A 21 -1.05 14.67 -6.29
C GLU A 21 -1.07 13.69 -7.49
N GLY A 22 -1.60 12.48 -7.27
CA GLY A 22 -1.88 11.52 -8.34
C GLY A 22 -0.63 11.06 -9.08
N GLU A 23 -0.52 11.38 -10.38
CA GLU A 23 0.63 10.96 -11.20
C GLU A 23 1.96 11.57 -10.76
N ASP A 24 1.91 12.76 -10.15
CA ASP A 24 3.11 13.44 -9.65
C ASP A 24 3.71 12.66 -8.45
N GLU A 25 2.87 12.06 -7.60
CA GLU A 25 3.30 11.21 -6.48
C GLU A 25 3.93 9.88 -6.95
N ILE A 26 3.39 9.31 -8.03
CA ILE A 26 3.99 8.12 -8.67
C ILE A 26 5.39 8.44 -9.22
N GLN A 27 5.54 9.64 -9.81
CA GLN A 27 6.83 10.11 -10.31
C GLN A 27 7.80 10.43 -9.18
N GLU A 28 7.33 11.02 -8.09
CA GLU A 28 8.11 11.27 -6.88
C GLU A 28 8.65 9.97 -6.28
N ALA A 29 7.79 8.98 -6.05
CA ALA A 29 8.20 7.69 -5.51
C ALA A 29 9.27 7.03 -6.39
N TYR A 30 9.06 7.02 -7.71
CA TYR A 30 10.08 6.54 -8.64
C TYR A 30 11.39 7.33 -8.55
N TYR A 31 11.32 8.66 -8.47
CA TYR A 31 12.51 9.51 -8.38
C TYR A 31 13.30 9.26 -7.09
N ALA A 32 12.59 9.09 -5.96
CA ALA A 32 13.19 8.73 -4.68
C ALA A 32 13.97 7.41 -4.78
N PHE A 33 13.37 6.38 -5.37
CA PHE A 33 14.04 5.09 -5.58
C PHE A 33 15.24 5.19 -6.54
N SER A 34 15.03 5.78 -7.72
CA SER A 34 15.97 5.66 -8.84
C SER A 34 17.10 6.69 -8.83
N HIS A 35 16.88 7.89 -8.31
CA HIS A 35 17.84 8.99 -8.39
C HIS A 35 18.38 9.41 -7.02
N LEU A 36 17.57 9.31 -5.97
CA LEU A 36 17.99 9.64 -4.60
C LEU A 36 18.55 8.45 -3.85
N GLY A 37 18.42 7.22 -4.38
CA GLY A 37 18.90 6.00 -3.75
C GLY A 37 18.18 5.70 -2.42
N CYS A 38 16.92 6.14 -2.28
CA CYS A 38 16.11 5.74 -1.15
C CYS A 38 15.66 4.29 -1.35
N ASP A 39 15.73 3.47 -0.30
CA ASP A 39 15.29 2.07 -0.38
C ASP A 39 13.82 1.89 0.04
N GLU A 40 13.16 2.96 0.47
CA GLU A 40 11.79 2.90 0.99
C GLU A 40 11.02 4.19 0.74
N GLN A 41 9.76 4.05 0.35
CA GLN A 41 8.80 5.14 0.22
C GLN A 41 7.62 4.89 1.17
N MET A 42 7.35 5.85 2.05
CA MET A 42 6.09 5.91 2.80
C MET A 42 5.00 6.49 1.90
N TRP A 43 3.86 5.80 1.84
CA TRP A 43 2.70 6.18 1.07
C TRP A 43 1.57 6.59 2.02
N ASP A 44 1.24 7.88 2.02
CA ASP A 44 0.40 8.52 3.03
C ASP A 44 -1.08 8.47 2.68
N CYS A 45 -1.80 7.54 3.31
CA CYS A 45 -3.25 7.36 3.26
C CYS A 45 -4.02 8.07 4.37
N GLU A 46 -3.35 8.73 5.32
CA GLU A 46 -3.99 9.40 6.45
C GLU A 46 -4.64 10.72 6.01
N GLY A 47 -3.88 11.56 5.30
CA GLY A 47 -4.24 12.96 5.07
C GLY A 47 -4.70 13.32 3.65
N LYS A 48 -4.90 12.35 2.75
CA LYS A 48 -5.10 12.60 1.31
C LYS A 48 -6.03 11.59 0.63
N GLU A 49 -6.64 12.00 -0.50
CA GLU A 49 -7.29 11.08 -1.42
C GLU A 49 -6.22 10.23 -2.14
N VAL A 50 -6.00 9.02 -1.65
CA VAL A 50 -4.87 8.20 -2.11
C VAL A 50 -5.20 7.33 -3.31
N ASP A 51 -4.27 7.32 -4.26
CA ASP A 51 -4.26 6.37 -5.36
C ASP A 51 -3.92 4.95 -4.90
N SER A 52 -4.96 4.13 -4.74
CA SER A 52 -4.80 2.72 -4.40
C SER A 52 -4.05 1.91 -5.48
N TYR A 53 -3.87 2.42 -6.70
CA TYR A 53 -3.18 1.73 -7.80
C TYR A 53 -1.67 2.04 -7.91
N VAL A 54 -1.06 2.64 -6.87
CA VAL A 54 0.36 3.00 -6.83
C VAL A 54 1.31 1.90 -7.34
N VAL A 55 1.19 0.66 -6.84
CA VAL A 55 2.06 -0.45 -7.27
C VAL A 55 1.90 -0.73 -8.76
N LYS A 56 0.66 -0.85 -9.24
CA LYS A 56 0.39 -1.10 -10.66
C LYS A 56 0.98 0.01 -11.53
N LYS A 57 0.86 1.27 -11.12
CA LYS A 57 1.39 2.41 -11.87
C LYS A 57 2.91 2.44 -11.88
N LEU A 58 3.56 2.24 -10.72
CA LEU A 58 5.02 2.15 -10.63
C LEU A 58 5.58 1.06 -11.55
N LEU A 59 5.04 -0.16 -11.43
CA LEU A 59 5.51 -1.31 -12.21
C LEU A 59 5.26 -1.14 -13.70
N THR A 60 4.11 -0.59 -14.12
CA THR A 60 3.79 -0.45 -15.55
C THR A 60 4.46 0.75 -16.23
N LYS A 61 4.68 1.85 -15.50
CA LYS A 61 5.30 3.09 -16.02
C LYS A 61 6.82 3.00 -16.05
N TYR A 62 7.43 2.35 -15.06
CA TYR A 62 8.89 2.27 -14.91
C TYR A 62 9.42 0.84 -14.96
N LYS A 63 8.92 0.05 -15.91
CA LYS A 63 9.20 -1.40 -16.05
C LYS A 63 10.69 -1.74 -15.99
N SER A 64 11.53 -1.00 -16.72
CA SER A 64 12.97 -1.32 -16.81
C SER A 64 13.64 -1.27 -15.44
N PHE A 65 13.31 -0.25 -14.64
CA PHE A 65 13.88 -0.08 -13.31
C PHE A 65 13.40 -1.17 -12.35
N PHE A 66 12.08 -1.42 -12.30
CA PHE A 66 11.53 -2.40 -11.36
C PHE A 66 11.85 -3.86 -11.72
N ASN A 67 12.23 -4.17 -12.96
CA ASN A 67 12.79 -5.48 -13.29
C ASN A 67 14.16 -5.72 -12.63
N GLU A 68 14.94 -4.67 -12.38
CA GLU A 68 16.25 -4.76 -11.73
C GLU A 68 16.17 -4.53 -10.22
N GLN A 69 15.31 -3.61 -9.78
CA GLN A 69 15.08 -3.24 -8.39
C GLN A 69 13.68 -3.67 -7.97
N ILE A 70 13.56 -4.84 -7.36
CA ILE A 70 12.29 -5.48 -7.08
C ILE A 70 11.59 -4.81 -5.89
N LEU A 71 10.40 -4.27 -6.14
CA LEU A 71 9.52 -3.74 -5.09
C LEU A 71 8.98 -4.89 -4.22
N GLY A 72 9.22 -4.83 -2.90
CA GLY A 72 8.96 -5.90 -1.94
C GLY A 72 10.16 -6.81 -1.65
N LYS A 73 11.32 -6.59 -2.29
CA LYS A 73 12.58 -7.30 -1.99
C LYS A 73 13.78 -6.35 -1.84
N ASN A 74 14.03 -5.52 -2.85
CA ASN A 74 15.10 -4.52 -2.86
C ASN A 74 14.61 -3.17 -2.33
N LEU A 75 13.36 -2.83 -2.65
CA LEU A 75 12.73 -1.57 -2.32
C LEU A 75 11.45 -1.83 -1.52
N ASN A 76 11.10 -0.94 -0.60
CA ASN A 76 9.90 -1.06 0.23
C ASN A 76 8.89 0.06 -0.09
N LEU A 77 7.61 -0.30 -0.14
CA LEU A 77 6.50 0.63 -0.16
C LEU A 77 5.65 0.37 1.08
N THR A 78 5.60 1.36 1.97
CA THR A 78 4.99 1.24 3.30
C THR A 78 3.80 2.16 3.38
N LEU A 79 2.60 1.61 3.61
CA LEU A 79 1.39 2.43 3.71
C LEU A 79 1.32 3.08 5.09
N ARG A 80 0.91 4.35 5.18
CA ARG A 80 0.55 5.02 6.43
C ARG A 80 -0.96 5.27 6.42
N GLY A 81 -1.71 4.54 7.23
CA GLY A 81 -3.17 4.71 7.33
C GLY A 81 -3.57 5.73 8.38
N PRO A 82 -4.82 6.22 8.39
CA PRO A 82 -5.31 7.06 9.48
C PRO A 82 -5.48 6.27 10.78
N ASN A 83 -5.35 6.94 11.92
CA ASN A 83 -5.60 6.31 13.21
C ASN A 83 -7.11 6.32 13.53
N PRO A 84 -7.79 5.16 13.56
CA PRO A 84 -9.23 5.11 13.76
C PRO A 84 -9.67 5.54 15.17
N SER A 85 -8.76 5.62 16.15
CA SER A 85 -9.05 6.14 17.49
C SER A 85 -9.10 7.67 17.51
N ILE A 86 -8.36 8.34 16.63
CA ILE A 86 -8.22 9.81 16.60
C ILE A 86 -9.03 10.41 15.44
N GLU A 87 -8.89 9.84 14.26
CA GLU A 87 -9.39 10.38 12.99
C GLU A 87 -10.67 9.66 12.55
N LYS A 88 -11.75 9.85 13.32
CA LYS A 88 -13.01 9.09 13.13
C LYS A 88 -13.66 9.29 11.75
N ALA A 89 -13.47 10.45 11.13
CA ALA A 89 -14.02 10.75 9.80
C ALA A 89 -13.36 9.90 8.71
N GLU A 90 -12.03 9.76 8.78
CA GLU A 90 -11.20 9.07 7.78
C GLU A 90 -10.91 7.62 8.15
N ALA A 91 -11.35 7.13 9.31
CA ALA A 91 -11.08 5.79 9.82
C ALA A 91 -11.39 4.65 8.82
N LYS A 92 -12.31 4.86 7.88
CA LYS A 92 -12.64 3.85 6.84
C LYS A 92 -11.59 3.77 5.74
N ILE A 93 -10.83 4.83 5.49
CA ILE A 93 -9.71 4.83 4.52
C ILE A 93 -8.67 3.80 4.93
N LEU A 94 -8.44 3.58 6.23
CA LEU A 94 -7.58 2.49 6.70
C LEU A 94 -8.03 1.13 6.16
N LEU A 95 -9.34 0.86 6.16
CA LEU A 95 -9.87 -0.41 5.66
C LEU A 95 -9.66 -0.50 4.15
N GLU A 96 -9.92 0.57 3.41
CA GLU A 96 -9.67 0.63 1.96
C GLU A 96 -8.19 0.42 1.61
N ALA A 97 -7.28 1.00 2.39
CA ALA A 97 -5.84 0.82 2.25
C ALA A 97 -5.45 -0.65 2.47
N LEU A 98 -5.94 -1.29 3.54
CA LEU A 98 -5.69 -2.70 3.82
C LEU A 98 -6.26 -3.62 2.73
N GLU A 99 -7.45 -3.32 2.22
CA GLU A 99 -8.11 -4.06 1.12
C GLU A 99 -7.39 -3.88 -0.23
N SER A 100 -6.59 -2.82 -0.39
CA SER A 100 -5.81 -2.59 -1.60
C SER A 100 -4.56 -3.48 -1.69
N ILE A 101 -4.08 -4.02 -0.57
CA ILE A 101 -2.83 -4.79 -0.50
C ILE A 101 -2.93 -6.07 -1.36
N PRO A 102 -3.99 -6.90 -1.31
CA PRO A 102 -4.13 -8.06 -2.19
C PRO A 102 -4.09 -7.74 -3.67
N ARG A 103 -4.77 -6.67 -4.09
CA ARG A 103 -4.71 -6.23 -5.48
C ARG A 103 -3.30 -5.80 -5.88
N SER A 104 -2.57 -5.15 -4.97
CA SER A 104 -1.18 -4.76 -5.21
C SER A 104 -0.29 -5.99 -5.35
N PHE A 105 -0.52 -7.03 -4.54
CA PHE A 105 0.15 -8.33 -4.68
C PHE A 105 -0.12 -8.95 -6.05
N ASP A 106 -1.36 -9.00 -6.51
CA ASP A 106 -1.71 -9.57 -7.82
C ASP A 106 -1.02 -8.82 -8.97
N ALA A 107 -0.94 -7.49 -8.88
CA ALA A 107 -0.25 -6.67 -9.87
C ALA A 107 1.26 -6.97 -9.90
N ALA A 108 1.89 -7.14 -8.74
CA ALA A 108 3.30 -7.52 -8.63
C ALA A 108 3.54 -8.95 -9.14
N LYS A 109 2.69 -9.91 -8.75
CA LYS A 109 2.77 -11.29 -9.23
C LYS A 109 2.65 -11.39 -10.75
N LEU A 110 1.72 -10.63 -11.34
CA LEU A 110 1.58 -10.58 -12.79
C LEU A 110 2.83 -9.99 -13.47
N PHE A 111 3.46 -8.99 -12.84
CA PHE A 111 4.64 -8.33 -13.40
C PHE A 111 5.91 -9.18 -13.27
N TYR A 112 6.15 -9.77 -12.10
CA TYR A 112 7.37 -10.52 -11.77
C TYR A 112 7.29 -12.01 -12.08
N GLY A 113 6.09 -12.59 -12.18
CA GLY A 113 5.89 -14.03 -12.30
C GLY A 113 6.24 -14.83 -11.03
N ASP A 114 6.42 -14.15 -9.89
CA ASP A 114 6.79 -14.73 -8.58
C ASP A 114 5.86 -14.16 -7.49
N ASP A 115 5.75 -14.88 -6.37
CA ASP A 115 4.90 -14.51 -5.22
C ASP A 115 5.60 -13.44 -4.36
N ILE A 116 5.70 -12.23 -4.91
CA ILE A 116 6.35 -11.07 -4.27
C ILE A 116 5.29 -10.12 -3.73
N ALA A 117 5.36 -9.83 -2.42
CA ALA A 117 4.48 -8.86 -1.78
C ALA A 117 5.11 -7.46 -1.87
N PRO A 118 4.59 -6.55 -2.72
CA PRO A 118 5.15 -5.22 -2.88
C PRO A 118 4.84 -4.30 -1.68
N ILE A 119 3.82 -4.65 -0.91
CA ILE A 119 3.40 -4.00 0.33
C ILE A 119 3.18 -5.11 1.35
N PHE A 120 3.90 -5.04 2.47
CA PHE A 120 3.74 -5.96 3.60
C PHE A 120 3.81 -5.26 4.96
N GLU A 121 3.96 -3.92 4.97
CA GLU A 121 4.04 -3.11 6.19
C GLU A 121 3.06 -1.94 6.15
N VAL A 122 2.45 -1.64 7.29
CA VAL A 122 1.50 -0.55 7.48
C VAL A 122 1.84 0.22 8.75
N ILE A 123 1.99 1.54 8.64
CA ILE A 123 2.21 2.47 9.74
C ILE A 123 0.86 2.94 10.28
N LEU A 124 0.71 2.88 11.61
CA LEU A 124 -0.36 3.49 12.38
C LEU A 124 0.18 4.75 13.08
N PRO A 125 -0.22 5.97 12.69
CA PRO A 125 0.22 7.18 13.37
C PRO A 125 -0.43 7.30 14.75
N MET A 126 0.18 8.10 15.65
CA MET A 126 -0.40 8.45 16.95
C MET A 126 -0.79 7.23 17.81
N THR A 127 -0.07 6.11 17.66
CA THR A 127 -0.36 4.86 18.38
C THR A 127 -0.31 5.08 19.90
N ALA A 128 -1.43 4.81 20.57
CA ALA A 128 -1.57 4.97 22.02
C ALA A 128 -1.50 3.62 22.76
N SER A 129 -1.66 2.49 22.07
CA SER A 129 -1.54 1.16 22.68
C SER A 129 -1.22 0.06 21.67
N SER A 130 -0.63 -1.03 22.14
CA SER A 130 -0.43 -2.24 21.33
C SER A 130 -1.74 -2.87 20.85
N MET A 131 -2.87 -2.61 21.53
CA MET A 131 -4.17 -3.10 21.11
C MET A 131 -4.60 -2.47 19.77
N GLU A 132 -4.23 -1.22 19.50
CA GLU A 132 -4.55 -0.57 18.22
C GLU A 132 -3.82 -1.25 17.07
N LEU A 133 -2.54 -1.63 17.26
CA LEU A 133 -1.78 -2.40 16.29
C LEU A 133 -2.41 -3.79 16.05
N ASN A 134 -2.80 -4.47 17.13
CA ASN A 134 -3.44 -5.77 17.05
C ASN A 134 -4.75 -5.70 16.26
N ASN A 135 -5.58 -4.68 16.50
CA ASN A 135 -6.84 -4.50 15.76
C ASN A 135 -6.61 -4.41 14.24
N ILE A 136 -5.54 -3.74 13.80
CA ILE A 136 -5.19 -3.63 12.37
C ILE A 136 -4.72 -4.97 11.82
N TYR A 137 -3.82 -5.64 12.53
CA TYR A 137 -3.29 -6.95 12.14
C TYR A 137 -4.40 -8.01 12.07
N GLU A 138 -5.25 -8.07 13.09
CA GLU A 138 -6.40 -8.99 13.16
C GLU A 138 -7.44 -8.64 12.10
N TYR A 139 -7.74 -7.35 11.87
CA TYR A 139 -8.62 -6.95 10.78
C TYR A 139 -8.09 -7.46 9.42
N TYR A 140 -6.81 -7.23 9.14
CA TYR A 140 -6.22 -7.70 7.88
C TYR A 140 -6.28 -9.23 7.75
N SER A 141 -5.83 -9.96 8.76
CA SER A 141 -5.75 -11.42 8.71
C SER A 141 -7.12 -12.10 8.70
N ASP A 142 -8.08 -11.65 9.50
CA ASP A 142 -9.38 -12.30 9.65
C ASP A 142 -10.43 -11.81 8.66
N PHE A 143 -10.37 -10.53 8.26
CA PHE A 143 -11.38 -9.93 7.39
C PHE A 143 -10.89 -9.71 5.97
N VAL A 144 -9.68 -9.19 5.74
CA VAL A 144 -9.17 -9.01 4.37
C VAL A 144 -8.80 -10.38 3.78
N ILE A 145 -7.92 -11.13 4.45
CA ILE A 145 -7.51 -12.45 3.98
C ILE A 145 -8.61 -13.49 4.21
N GLY A 146 -9.28 -13.46 5.37
CA GLY A 146 -10.33 -14.43 5.70
C GLY A 146 -11.55 -14.40 4.79
N LYS A 147 -11.77 -13.34 4.00
CA LYS A 147 -12.79 -13.29 2.94
C LYS A 147 -12.69 -14.46 1.98
N GLU A 148 -11.48 -14.89 1.62
CA GLU A 148 -11.28 -15.96 0.65
C GLU A 148 -12.00 -17.26 1.05
N LYS A 149 -12.23 -17.48 2.34
CA LYS A 149 -12.90 -18.67 2.89
C LYS A 149 -14.42 -18.51 3.02
N LYS A 150 -14.96 -17.32 2.81
CA LYS A 150 -16.41 -17.06 2.92
C LYS A 150 -17.12 -17.65 1.71
N VAL A 151 -18.23 -18.33 1.96
CA VAL A 151 -19.09 -18.93 0.93
C VAL A 151 -19.99 -17.84 0.34
N LEU A 152 -19.97 -17.69 -0.99
CA LEU A 152 -20.72 -16.66 -1.72
C LEU A 152 -22.19 -17.02 -1.93
N ASN A 153 -22.48 -18.29 -2.17
CA ASN A 153 -23.79 -18.73 -2.61
C ASN A 153 -24.12 -20.13 -2.07
N LYS A 154 -25.37 -20.54 -2.27
CA LYS A 154 -25.88 -21.85 -1.83
C LYS A 154 -25.16 -23.05 -2.44
N ASN A 155 -24.38 -22.85 -3.51
CA ASN A 155 -23.62 -23.91 -4.19
C ASN A 155 -22.27 -24.18 -3.51
N GLY A 156 -21.92 -23.46 -2.44
CA GLY A 156 -20.72 -23.72 -1.64
C GLY A 156 -19.43 -23.07 -2.15
N ILE A 157 -19.48 -22.36 -3.29
CA ILE A 157 -18.30 -21.67 -3.85
C ILE A 157 -17.84 -20.58 -2.90
N THR A 158 -16.56 -20.62 -2.55
CA THR A 158 -15.89 -19.62 -1.72
C THR A 158 -15.45 -18.40 -2.56
N ILE A 159 -15.23 -17.25 -1.91
CA ILE A 159 -14.69 -16.06 -2.58
C ILE A 159 -13.33 -16.39 -3.23
N GLY A 160 -12.48 -17.16 -2.54
CA GLY A 160 -11.15 -17.53 -3.05
C GLY A 160 -11.22 -18.39 -4.31
N GLU A 161 -12.17 -19.33 -4.39
CA GLU A 161 -12.40 -20.11 -5.61
C GLU A 161 -12.92 -19.25 -6.77
N TRP A 162 -13.66 -18.16 -6.47
CA TRP A 162 -14.21 -17.29 -7.49
C TRP A 162 -13.19 -16.31 -8.06
N ILE A 163 -12.42 -15.63 -7.21
CA ILE A 163 -11.54 -14.50 -7.62
C ILE A 163 -10.05 -14.73 -7.36
N GLY A 164 -9.68 -15.85 -6.74
CA GLY A 164 -8.30 -16.16 -6.39
C GLY A 164 -7.98 -15.95 -4.91
N GLU A 165 -6.79 -16.41 -4.52
CA GLU A 165 -6.28 -16.28 -3.16
C GLU A 165 -5.91 -14.83 -2.82
N PHE A 166 -6.10 -14.46 -1.56
CA PHE A 166 -5.70 -13.16 -1.06
C PHE A 166 -4.29 -13.25 -0.47
N LYS A 167 -3.34 -12.43 -0.94
CA LYS A 167 -1.94 -12.40 -0.46
C LYS A 167 -1.43 -10.96 -0.30
N PRO A 168 -0.38 -10.70 0.50
CA PRO A 168 0.28 -11.62 1.43
C PRO A 168 -0.67 -12.06 2.56
N LYS A 169 -0.42 -13.22 3.17
CA LYS A 169 -1.31 -13.74 4.24
C LYS A 169 -1.17 -12.96 5.55
N LYS A 170 -0.15 -12.12 5.68
CA LYS A 170 0.18 -11.33 6.87
C LYS A 170 0.82 -10.02 6.44
N ILE A 171 0.70 -9.03 7.31
CA ILE A 171 1.40 -7.76 7.25
C ILE A 171 2.08 -7.50 8.61
N ASN A 172 3.05 -6.59 8.62
CA ASN A 172 3.57 -5.97 9.82
C ASN A 172 2.85 -4.64 10.07
N VAL A 173 2.54 -4.35 11.33
CA VAL A 173 1.98 -3.05 11.72
C VAL A 173 3.02 -2.30 12.55
N ILE A 174 3.36 -1.10 12.12
CA ILE A 174 4.39 -0.23 12.69
C ILE A 174 3.69 0.87 13.49
N PRO A 175 4.04 1.09 14.78
CA PRO A 175 3.41 2.11 15.63
C PRO A 175 3.87 3.55 15.37
#